data_AF-H0A9P3-F1
#
_entry.id   AF-H0A9P3-F1
#
_cell.length_a   1.000
_cell.length_b   1.000
_cell.length_c   1.000
_cell.angle_alpha   90.00
_cell.angle_beta   90.00
_cell.angle_gamma   90.00
#
_symmetry.space_group_name_H-M   'P 1'
#
loop_
_entity.id
_entity.type
_entity.pdbx_description
1 polymer ?
#
loop_
_entity_poly.entity_id
_entity_poly.type
_entity_poly.pdbx_seq_one_letter_code
_entity_poly.pdbx_strand_id
1 'polypeptide(L)'
;MRKTGLILLMILFTGIVLGQSFHELEADSQGIDANTTVNLQCTGSCPVNSWNLRYRMPEGSQILKINDSLGEITEYSYSDDMIDLKTNNGPRRDNETLKIQYRIDRPAEEIKNGLHSRKILFCRISR
;
A
#
# COMPACT_ATOMS: atom_id res chain seq x y z
N MET A 1 13.46 8.92 -55.83
CA MET A 1 12.14 8.89 -55.16
C MET A 1 12.37 8.68 -53.66
N ARG A 2 12.17 9.71 -52.84
CA ARG A 2 12.53 9.70 -51.42
C ARG A 2 11.26 9.34 -50.62
N LYS A 3 11.19 8.13 -50.08
CA LYS A 3 10.05 7.68 -49.26
C LYS A 3 10.21 8.27 -47.85
N THR A 4 9.50 9.34 -47.55
CA THR A 4 9.30 9.82 -46.17
C THR A 4 8.34 8.87 -45.47
N GLY A 5 8.87 7.96 -44.66
CA GLY A 5 8.08 7.14 -43.75
C GLY A 5 7.59 7.99 -42.59
N LEU A 6 6.27 8.11 -42.47
CA LEU A 6 5.60 8.74 -41.34
C LEU A 6 5.72 7.78 -40.14
N ILE A 7 6.52 8.12 -39.13
CA ILE A 7 6.59 7.36 -37.87
C ILE A 7 5.38 7.79 -37.04
N LEU A 8 4.35 6.94 -37.00
CA LEU A 8 3.22 7.08 -36.08
C LEU A 8 3.70 6.70 -34.68
N LEU A 9 4.00 7.71 -33.85
CA LEU A 9 4.34 7.52 -32.44
C LEU A 9 3.05 7.16 -31.69
N MET A 10 2.80 5.87 -31.49
CA MET A 10 1.68 5.37 -30.69
C MET A 10 1.97 5.66 -29.21
N ILE A 11 1.46 6.78 -28.69
CA ILE A 11 1.55 7.10 -27.26
C ILE A 11 0.58 6.16 -26.52
N LEU A 12 1.10 5.04 -26.02
CA LEU A 12 0.40 4.22 -25.04
C LEU A 12 0.20 5.07 -23.78
N PHE A 13 -1.04 5.48 -23.52
CA PHE A 13 -1.44 6.06 -22.24
C PHE A 13 -1.28 5.00 -21.14
N THR A 14 -0.06 4.89 -20.62
CA THR A 14 0.25 4.11 -19.43
C THR A 14 -0.29 4.90 -18.24
N GLY A 15 -1.34 4.39 -17.59
CA GLY A 15 -1.85 5.01 -16.37
C GLY A 15 -0.76 5.00 -15.29
N ILE A 16 -0.55 6.15 -14.65
CA ILE A 16 0.42 6.29 -13.57
C ILE A 16 -0.33 6.09 -12.25
N VAL A 17 0.20 5.23 -11.40
CA VAL A 17 -0.25 5.11 -10.00
C VAL A 17 0.76 5.76 -9.09
N LEU A 18 0.28 6.75 -8.36
CA LEU A 18 1.01 7.42 -7.30
C LEU A 18 0.53 6.81 -5.97
N GLY A 19 1.47 6.23 -5.23
CA GLY A 19 1.25 5.77 -3.87
C GLY A 19 1.96 6.68 -2.88
N GLN A 20 1.25 7.15 -1.87
CA GLN A 20 1.82 7.88 -0.73
C GLN A 20 1.48 7.15 0.56
N SER A 21 2.40 7.11 1.51
CA SER A 21 2.16 6.54 2.83
C SER A 21 2.50 7.51 3.94
N PHE A 22 1.61 7.57 4.91
CA PHE A 22 1.74 8.37 6.12
C PHE A 22 1.73 7.41 7.30
N HIS A 23 2.59 7.68 8.27
CA HIS A 23 2.73 6.85 9.44
C HIS A 23 2.64 7.73 10.68
N GLU A 24 1.66 7.44 11.52
CA GLU A 24 1.51 8.02 12.84
C GLU A 24 1.87 6.95 13.86
N LEU A 25 2.71 7.32 14.83
CA LEU A 25 3.23 6.42 15.85
C LEU A 25 2.97 7.04 17.21
N GLU A 26 2.33 6.28 18.08
CA GLU A 26 2.19 6.57 19.50
C GLU A 26 2.99 5.53 20.27
N ALA A 27 3.85 5.98 21.18
CA ALA A 27 4.81 5.12 21.85
C ALA A 27 4.78 5.36 23.35
N ASP A 28 4.82 4.28 24.13
CA ASP A 28 4.92 4.30 25.58
C ASP A 28 5.91 3.24 26.09
N SER A 29 5.93 3.04 27.42
CA SER A 29 6.79 2.04 28.07
C SER A 29 6.41 0.58 27.80
N GLN A 30 5.22 0.34 27.27
CA GLN A 30 4.66 -1.00 27.02
C GLN A 30 4.71 -1.38 25.54
N GLY A 31 4.73 -0.41 24.63
CA GLY A 31 4.75 -0.70 23.21
C GLY A 31 4.67 0.53 22.29
N ILE A 32 4.49 0.25 21.01
CA ILE A 32 4.19 1.26 19.99
C ILE A 32 2.88 0.87 19.29
N ASP A 33 1.94 1.80 19.27
CA ASP A 33 0.76 1.75 18.41
C ASP A 33 1.03 2.56 17.14
N ALA A 34 0.77 1.96 15.98
CA ALA A 34 1.10 2.51 14.68
C ALA A 34 -0.11 2.53 13.76
N ASN A 35 -0.42 3.72 13.24
CA ASN A 35 -1.43 3.94 12.21
C ASN A 35 -0.74 4.26 10.89
N THR A 36 -0.81 3.33 9.94
CA THR A 36 -0.26 3.51 8.59
C THR A 36 -1.38 3.76 7.60
N THR A 37 -1.41 4.96 7.01
CA THR A 37 -2.34 5.31 5.95
C THR A 37 -1.62 5.27 4.61
N VAL A 38 -2.18 4.55 3.64
CA VAL A 38 -1.66 4.45 2.28
C VAL A 38 -2.71 4.99 1.32
N ASN A 39 -2.37 6.07 0.62
CA ASN A 39 -3.21 6.66 -0.41
C ASN A 39 -2.69 6.26 -1.78
N LEU A 40 -3.55 5.62 -2.56
CA LEU A 40 -3.32 5.30 -3.96
C LEU A 40 -4.16 6.24 -4.80
N GLN A 41 -3.51 6.89 -5.77
CA GLN A 41 -4.16 7.70 -6.78
C GLN A 41 -3.71 7.21 -8.14
N CYS A 42 -4.65 6.80 -8.99
CA CYS A 42 -4.41 6.54 -10.40
C CYS A 42 -4.91 7.73 -11.21
N THR A 43 -4.06 8.22 -12.12
CA THR A 43 -4.50 9.09 -13.21
C THR A 43 -4.57 8.28 -14.50
N GLY A 44 -5.77 8.14 -15.08
CA GLY A 44 -5.98 7.42 -16.35
C GLY A 44 -6.62 6.03 -16.22
N SER A 45 -6.17 5.05 -17.00
CA SER A 45 -6.86 3.76 -17.21
C SER A 45 -6.52 2.64 -16.19
N CYS A 46 -6.11 2.98 -14.96
CA CYS A 46 -5.63 2.03 -13.93
C CYS A 46 -6.47 2.03 -12.63
N PRO A 47 -7.68 1.48 -12.63
CA PRO A 47 -8.56 1.59 -11.47
C PRO A 47 -7.95 0.93 -10.21
N VAL A 48 -8.11 1.56 -9.05
CA VAL A 48 -7.50 1.16 -7.76
C VAL A 48 -8.35 0.20 -6.91
N ASN A 49 -9.50 -0.22 -7.43
CA ASN A 49 -10.49 -1.07 -6.76
C ASN A 49 -10.13 -2.57 -6.69
N SER A 50 -8.97 -3.00 -7.17
CA SER A 50 -8.51 -4.40 -7.09
C SER A 50 -6.99 -4.49 -7.16
N TRP A 51 -6.33 -4.09 -6.08
CA TRP A 51 -4.85 -4.03 -5.98
C TRP A 51 -4.36 -4.97 -4.89
N ASN A 52 -3.21 -5.59 -5.15
CA ASN A 52 -2.46 -6.29 -4.11
C ASN A 52 -1.45 -5.32 -3.52
N LEU A 53 -1.52 -5.16 -2.21
CA LEU A 53 -0.55 -4.42 -1.43
C LEU A 53 0.36 -5.41 -0.73
N ARG A 54 1.67 -5.23 -0.92
CA ARG A 54 2.70 -5.91 -0.14
C ARG A 54 3.45 -4.90 0.70
N TYR A 55 3.37 -5.03 2.01
CA TYR A 55 3.98 -4.09 2.96
C TYR A 55 4.84 -4.83 3.98
N ARG A 56 6.07 -4.36 4.17
CA ARG A 56 6.93 -4.87 5.24
C ARG A 56 6.65 -4.11 6.52
N MET A 57 6.18 -4.83 7.53
CA MET A 57 5.95 -4.32 8.86
C MET A 57 7.21 -4.49 9.73
N PRO A 58 7.34 -3.74 10.82
CA PRO A 58 8.37 -4.02 11.82
C PRO A 58 8.21 -5.41 12.44
N GLU A 59 9.32 -6.03 12.84
CA GLU A 59 9.33 -7.34 13.50
C GLU A 59 8.48 -7.34 14.78
N GLY A 60 7.71 -8.40 14.98
CA GLY A 60 6.84 -8.56 16.17
C GLY A 60 5.60 -7.67 16.14
N SER A 61 5.22 -7.16 14.96
CA SER A 61 3.98 -6.41 14.81
C SER A 61 2.75 -7.32 14.95
N GLN A 62 1.79 -6.90 15.77
CA GLN A 62 0.45 -7.46 15.82
C GLN A 62 -0.51 -6.55 15.04
N ILE A 63 -1.11 -7.08 13.98
CA ILE A 63 -2.15 -6.37 13.23
C ILE A 63 -3.40 -6.28 14.10
N LEU A 64 -3.91 -5.06 14.31
CA LEU A 64 -5.14 -4.80 15.04
C LEU A 64 -6.33 -4.67 14.10
N LYS A 65 -6.15 -3.90 13.01
CA LYS A 65 -7.22 -3.62 12.06
C LYS A 65 -6.67 -3.17 10.71
N ILE A 66 -7.37 -3.56 9.64
CA ILE A 66 -7.08 -3.09 8.29
C ILE A 66 -8.39 -2.62 7.67
N ASN A 67 -8.43 -1.39 7.16
CA ASN A 67 -9.57 -0.87 6.42
C ASN A 67 -9.12 -0.31 5.08
N ASP A 68 -10.01 -0.37 4.10
CA ASP A 68 -9.93 0.46 2.90
C ASP A 68 -11.12 1.43 2.82
N SER A 69 -11.30 2.08 1.67
CA SER A 69 -12.40 3.04 1.50
C SER A 69 -13.79 2.40 1.49
N LEU A 70 -13.92 1.07 1.39
CA LEU A 70 -15.19 0.34 1.39
C LEU A 70 -15.47 -0.35 2.72
N GLY A 71 -14.45 -0.56 3.57
CA GLY A 71 -14.65 -1.12 4.90
C GLY A 71 -13.45 -1.92 5.39
N GLU A 72 -13.70 -2.78 6.37
CA GLU A 72 -12.68 -3.65 6.95
C GLU A 72 -12.23 -4.73 5.96
N ILE A 73 -10.92 -5.01 5.94
CA ILE A 73 -10.32 -6.10 5.16
C ILE A 73 -9.92 -7.19 6.15
N THR A 74 -10.61 -8.32 6.07
CA THR A 74 -10.32 -9.51 6.88
C THR A 74 -9.48 -10.55 6.13
N GLU A 75 -9.47 -10.48 4.79
CA GLU A 75 -8.69 -11.37 3.92
C GLU A 75 -7.29 -10.79 3.68
N TYR A 76 -6.34 -11.16 4.53
CA TYR A 76 -4.92 -10.87 4.35
C TYR A 76 -4.07 -12.05 4.86
N SER A 77 -2.84 -12.15 4.38
CA SER A 77 -1.82 -13.04 4.93
C SER A 77 -0.71 -12.24 5.56
N TYR A 78 -0.25 -12.69 6.73
CA TYR A 78 0.88 -12.12 7.45
C TYR A 78 1.88 -13.22 7.80
N SER A 79 3.09 -13.11 7.24
CA SER A 79 4.19 -14.05 7.46
C SER A 79 5.53 -13.35 7.22
N ASP A 80 6.56 -13.69 7.99
CA ASP A 80 7.91 -13.12 7.86
C ASP A 80 7.91 -11.58 7.81
N ASP A 81 7.11 -10.96 8.69
CA ASP A 81 6.90 -9.51 8.78
C ASP A 81 6.37 -8.84 7.49
N MET A 82 5.88 -9.64 6.55
CA MET A 82 5.27 -9.17 5.31
C MET A 82 3.77 -9.36 5.40
N ILE A 83 3.03 -8.28 5.16
CA ILE A 83 1.61 -8.37 4.89
C ILE A 83 1.36 -8.35 3.39
N ASP A 84 0.55 -9.30 2.94
CA ASP A 84 -0.04 -9.36 1.61
C ASP A 84 -1.56 -9.27 1.76
N LEU A 85 -2.14 -8.23 1.17
CA LEU A 85 -3.58 -8.00 1.22
C LEU A 85 -4.11 -7.53 -0.13
N LYS A 86 -5.41 -7.70 -0.31
CA LYS A 86 -6.13 -7.23 -1.49
C LYS A 86 -7.20 -6.22 -1.07
N THR A 87 -7.32 -5.13 -1.82
CA THR A 87 -8.40 -4.14 -1.60
C THR A 87 -9.78 -4.75 -1.88
N ASN A 88 -10.82 -4.26 -1.19
CA ASN A 88 -12.18 -4.71 -1.39
C ASN A 88 -12.62 -4.47 -2.84
N ASN A 89 -13.22 -5.51 -3.44
CA ASN A 89 -13.77 -5.39 -4.79
C ASN A 89 -14.97 -4.44 -4.76
N GLY A 90 -15.07 -3.59 -5.78
CA GLY A 90 -16.18 -2.66 -5.91
C GLY A 90 -16.18 -1.97 -7.27
N PRO A 91 -16.98 -0.91 -7.44
CA PRO A 91 -16.94 -0.07 -8.63
C PRO A 91 -15.51 0.42 -8.92
N ARG A 92 -15.26 0.74 -10.19
CA ARG A 92 -14.02 1.40 -10.60
C ARG A 92 -13.82 2.67 -9.78
N ARG A 93 -12.61 2.82 -9.23
CA ARG A 93 -12.18 3.97 -8.44
C ARG A 93 -10.84 4.43 -8.93
N ASP A 94 -10.60 5.73 -8.88
CA ASP A 94 -9.31 6.33 -9.22
C ASP A 94 -8.48 6.62 -7.96
N ASN A 95 -9.12 6.65 -6.78
CA ASN A 95 -8.47 6.83 -5.49
C ASN A 95 -8.85 5.72 -4.49
N GLU A 96 -7.87 5.25 -3.71
CA GLU A 96 -8.03 4.29 -2.62
C GLU A 96 -7.26 4.78 -1.39
N THR A 97 -7.86 4.64 -0.21
CA THR A 97 -7.17 4.87 1.05
C THR A 97 -7.20 3.59 1.86
N LEU A 98 -6.04 3.03 2.15
CA LEU A 98 -5.85 1.93 3.08
C LEU A 98 -5.37 2.45 4.42
N LYS A 99 -5.89 1.91 5.52
CA LYS A 99 -5.46 2.17 6.88
C LYS A 99 -5.12 0.86 7.55
N ILE A 100 -3.87 0.71 7.97
CA ILE A 100 -3.34 -0.45 8.67
C ILE A 100 -2.97 0.00 10.08
N GLN A 101 -3.65 -0.55 11.07
CA GLN A 101 -3.40 -0.34 12.49
C GLN A 101 -2.70 -1.56 13.06
N TYR A 102 -1.57 -1.36 13.71
CA TYR A 102 -0.80 -2.43 14.33
C TYR A 102 -0.09 -1.96 15.58
N ARG A 103 0.21 -2.90 16.46
CA ARG A 103 0.93 -2.68 17.71
C ARG A 103 2.22 -3.48 17.71
N ILE A 104 3.25 -2.95 18.35
CA ILE A 104 4.49 -3.68 18.64
C ILE A 104 4.62 -3.69 20.17
N ASP A 105 4.57 -4.87 20.78
CA ASP A 105 4.67 -5.04 22.24
C ASP A 105 6.14 -4.99 22.70
N ARG A 106 6.84 -3.93 22.31
CA ARG A 106 8.22 -3.64 22.70
C ARG A 106 8.41 -2.14 22.92
N PRO A 107 9.17 -1.73 23.95
CA PRO A 107 9.46 -0.32 24.21
C PRO A 107 10.11 0.33 22.99
N ALA A 108 9.79 1.61 22.75
CA ALA A 108 10.30 2.33 21.59
C ALA A 108 11.82 2.44 21.55
N GLU A 109 12.49 2.45 22.71
CA GLU A 109 13.95 2.43 22.82
C GLU A 109 14.58 1.18 22.18
N GLU A 110 13.87 0.04 22.15
CA GLU A 110 14.39 -1.22 21.62
C GLU A 110 14.25 -1.36 20.10
N ILE A 111 13.29 -0.67 19.49
CA ILE A 111 12.88 -0.86 18.08
C ILE A 111 13.20 0.33 17.18
N LYS A 112 13.91 1.33 17.71
CA LYS A 112 14.31 2.57 17.02
C LYS A 112 14.92 2.34 15.63
N ASN A 113 15.75 1.29 15.46
CA ASN A 113 16.39 0.99 14.18
C ASN A 113 15.42 0.39 13.13
N GLY A 114 14.40 -0.36 13.56
CA GLY A 114 13.43 -1.01 12.67
C GLY A 114 12.33 -0.06 12.15
N LEU A 115 12.07 1.04 12.86
CA LEU A 115 11.02 1.99 12.48
C LEU A 115 11.34 2.83 11.24
N HIS A 116 12.62 3.01 10.92
CA HIS A 116 13.09 3.91 9.85
C HIS A 116 13.00 3.33 8.43
N SER A 117 12.95 2.00 8.27
CA SER A 117 12.95 1.36 6.95
C SER A 117 11.59 0.75 6.64
N ARG A 118 10.75 1.47 5.89
CA ARG A 118 9.42 1.00 5.45
C ARG A 118 9.39 0.94 3.92
N LYS A 119 9.16 -0.25 3.37
CA LYS A 119 9.03 -0.45 1.93
C LYS A 119 7.61 -0.93 1.62
N ILE A 120 6.89 -0.14 0.84
CA ILE A 120 5.57 -0.49 0.31
C ILE A 120 5.73 -0.80 -1.17
N LEU A 121 5.22 -1.95 -1.58
CA LEU A 121 5.17 -2.38 -2.98
C LEU A 121 3.70 -2.47 -3.40
N PHE A 122 3.40 -1.83 -4.53
CA PHE A 122 2.08 -1.86 -5.15
C PHE A 122 2.13 -2.74 -6.39
N CYS A 123 1.25 -3.75 -6.46
CA CYS A 123 1.13 -4.59 -7.65
C CYS A 123 -0.31 -4.60 -8.14
N ARG A 124 -0.51 -4.21 -9.40
CA ARG A 124 -1.79 -4.32 -10.08
C ARG A 124 -2.11 -5.79 -10.35
N ILE A 125 -3.35 -6.21 -10.10
CA ILE A 125 -3.83 -7.52 -10.55
C ILE A 125 -4.19 -7.40 -12.03
N SER A 126 -3.38 -7.99 -12.91
CA SER A 126 -3.77 -8.21 -14.31
C SER A 126 -4.79 -9.33 -14.34
N ARG A 127 -6.03 -9.02 -14.75
CA ARG A 127 -6.99 -10.04 -15.21
C ARG A 127 -6.68 -10.39 -16.65
#